data_AF-A0A5P5ZPY5-F1
#
_entry.id   AF-A0A5P5ZPY5-F1
#
_cell.length_a   1.000
_cell.length_b   1.000
_cell.length_c   1.000
_cell.angle_alpha   90.00
_cell.angle_beta   90.00
_cell.angle_gamma   90.00
#
_symmetry.space_group_name_H-M   'P 1'
#
loop_
_entity.id
_entity.type
_entity.pdbx_description
1 polymer ?
#
loop_
_entity_poly.entity_id
_entity_poly.type
_entity_poly.pdbx_seq_one_letter_code
_entity_poly.pdbx_strand_id
1 'polypeptide(L)'
;MYAGTSAGAAAASEIMIIEGGSTEAAYKGEVIAMTGLRLVNDIVFDTHFIERGRIARLFEVVVSNPAVLGVGLEENTALLIHRDRMEAMGPGMAIILDGRTISQSNLLEIVTGAPSSIENMTLHLMSQHDIFNLKKMQLEINNPPKAEV
;
A
#
# COMPACT_ATOMS: atom_id res chain seq x y z
N MET A 1 -7.81 20.83 3.92
CA MET A 1 -8.13 19.65 3.09
C MET A 1 -6.99 19.49 2.10
N TYR A 2 -6.42 18.30 1.99
CA TYR A 2 -5.37 17.97 1.01
C TYR A 2 -5.95 16.94 0.03
N ALA A 3 -5.62 17.07 -1.25
CA ALA A 3 -5.92 16.09 -2.29
C ALA A 3 -4.69 15.94 -3.19
N GLY A 4 -4.29 14.71 -3.45
CA GLY A 4 -3.13 14.39 -4.28
C GLY A 4 -3.46 13.25 -5.23
N THR A 5 -2.98 13.34 -6.47
CA THR A 5 -3.04 12.27 -7.46
C THR A 5 -1.62 11.89 -7.88
N SER A 6 -1.39 10.61 -8.19
CA SER A 6 -0.09 10.08 -8.60
C SER A 6 1.02 10.45 -7.59
N ALA A 7 2.01 11.27 -8.00
CA ALA A 7 3.07 11.74 -7.11
C ALA A 7 2.56 12.50 -5.88
N GLY A 8 1.43 13.22 -5.98
CA GLY A 8 0.82 13.90 -4.84
C GLY A 8 0.24 12.91 -3.82
N ALA A 9 -0.33 11.79 -4.27
CA ALA A 9 -0.78 10.75 -3.36
C ALA A 9 0.41 10.10 -2.64
N ALA A 10 1.46 9.74 -3.38
CA ALA A 10 2.70 9.21 -2.82
C ALA A 10 3.33 10.15 -1.78
N ALA A 11 3.38 11.45 -2.10
CA ALA A 11 3.94 12.48 -1.23
C ALA A 11 3.15 12.71 0.07
N ALA A 12 1.88 12.29 0.17
CA ALA A 12 1.12 12.41 1.41
C ALA A 12 1.66 11.52 2.55
N SER A 13 2.35 10.44 2.19
CA SER A 13 2.95 9.45 3.10
C SER A 13 4.07 10.06 3.96
N GLU A 14 4.42 9.40 5.07
CA GLU A 14 5.67 9.69 5.79
C GLU A 14 6.88 9.17 5.02
N ILE A 15 6.77 7.96 4.46
CA ILE A 15 7.76 7.34 3.57
C ILE A 15 7.20 7.38 2.15
N MET A 16 7.89 8.05 1.23
CA MET A 16 7.51 8.17 -0.17
C MET A 16 8.45 7.33 -1.04
N ILE A 17 7.90 6.35 -1.75
CA ILE A 17 8.65 5.55 -2.74
C ILE A 17 8.88 6.41 -3.98
N ILE A 18 10.13 6.54 -4.41
CA ILE A 18 10.53 7.38 -5.56
C ILE A 18 11.10 6.58 -6.72
N GLU A 19 11.70 5.42 -6.43
CA GLU A 19 12.31 4.55 -7.44
C GLU A 19 12.17 3.07 -7.01
N GLY A 20 12.35 2.18 -7.99
CA GLY A 20 12.19 0.74 -7.86
C GLY A 20 11.28 0.22 -8.97
N GLY A 21 11.88 -0.48 -9.92
CA GLY A 21 11.22 -1.09 -11.07
C GLY A 21 10.42 -2.34 -10.71
N SER A 22 9.54 -2.78 -11.60
CA SER A 22 8.72 -3.98 -11.39
C SER A 22 9.43 -5.30 -11.67
N THR A 23 10.53 -5.26 -12.40
CA THR A 23 11.36 -6.42 -12.75
C THR A 23 12.30 -6.86 -11.63
N GLU A 24 12.61 -5.98 -10.68
CA GLU A 24 13.63 -6.23 -9.63
C GLU A 24 13.05 -6.37 -8.21
N ALA A 25 11.74 -6.28 -8.05
CA ALA A 25 11.19 -5.93 -6.74
C ALA A 25 10.98 -7.11 -5.75
N ALA A 26 11.35 -8.34 -6.12
CA ALA A 26 11.52 -9.45 -5.15
C ALA A 26 12.94 -9.47 -4.55
N TYR A 27 13.84 -8.61 -5.03
CA TYR A 27 15.24 -8.57 -4.67
C TYR A 27 15.53 -7.39 -3.74
N LYS A 28 16.27 -7.65 -2.66
CA LYS A 28 16.61 -6.63 -1.67
C LYS A 28 17.36 -5.44 -2.27
N GLY A 29 17.01 -4.24 -1.86
CA GLY A 29 17.78 -3.00 -2.06
C GLY A 29 17.47 -2.26 -3.36
N GLU A 30 16.42 -2.65 -4.07
CA GLU A 30 16.03 -2.09 -5.36
C GLU A 30 14.96 -0.99 -5.21
N VAL A 31 14.49 -0.73 -3.99
CA VAL A 31 13.50 0.29 -3.69
C VAL A 31 14.14 1.48 -3.00
N ILE A 32 13.98 2.65 -3.61
CA ILE A 32 14.45 3.92 -3.04
C ILE A 32 13.22 4.66 -2.50
N ALA A 33 13.30 5.03 -1.22
CA ALA A 33 12.31 5.84 -0.56
C ALA A 33 12.94 7.08 0.09
N MET A 34 12.16 8.16 0.17
CA MET A 34 12.52 9.40 0.86
C MET A 34 11.43 9.80 1.84
N THR A 35 11.68 10.82 2.65
CA THR A 35 10.65 11.42 3.50
C THR A 35 9.63 12.17 2.63
N GLY A 36 8.34 11.84 2.80
CA GLY A 36 7.23 12.57 2.18
C GLY A 36 6.80 13.79 3.01
N LEU A 37 5.56 14.22 2.81
CA LEU A 37 4.96 15.36 3.52
C LEU A 37 4.40 14.99 4.90
N ARG A 38 4.32 13.68 5.22
CA ARG A 38 3.83 13.18 6.50
C ARG A 38 2.44 13.75 6.86
N LEU A 39 1.54 13.75 5.88
CA LEU A 39 0.15 14.17 6.09
C LEU A 39 -0.69 13.03 6.67
N VAL A 40 -0.26 11.79 6.43
CA VAL A 40 -0.71 10.59 7.12
C VAL A 40 0.49 9.89 7.74
N ASN A 41 0.33 9.39 8.96
CA ASN A 41 1.34 8.59 9.64
C ASN A 41 1.10 7.11 9.35
N ASP A 42 2.17 6.31 9.40
CA ASP A 42 2.13 4.85 9.33
C ASP A 42 1.48 4.26 8.06
N ILE A 43 1.40 5.04 6.97
CA ILE A 43 0.88 4.61 5.67
C ILE A 43 1.86 5.03 4.57
N VAL A 44 2.12 4.13 3.63
CA VAL A 44 2.90 4.35 2.40
C VAL A 44 2.01 4.15 1.19
N PHE A 45 1.85 5.18 0.37
CA PHE A 45 1.12 5.06 -0.89
C PHE A 45 2.05 4.81 -2.07
N ASP A 46 1.65 3.84 -2.90
CA ASP A 46 2.20 3.61 -4.23
C ASP A 46 1.08 3.72 -5.28
N THR A 47 1.36 4.36 -6.42
CA THR A 47 0.35 4.65 -7.46
C THR A 47 0.67 3.93 -8.77
N HIS A 48 -0.31 3.78 -9.67
CA HIS A 48 -0.20 2.95 -10.89
C HIS A 48 0.26 1.53 -10.56
N PHE A 49 -0.34 0.94 -9.52
CA PHE A 49 0.26 -0.15 -8.77
C PHE A 49 0.27 -1.49 -9.52
N ILE A 50 -0.89 -1.98 -9.98
CA ILE A 50 -1.04 -3.23 -10.75
C ILE A 50 -0.55 -3.01 -12.17
N GLU A 51 -0.94 -1.92 -12.83
CA GLU A 51 -0.56 -1.63 -14.21
C GLU A 51 0.95 -1.72 -14.44
N ARG A 52 1.75 -1.23 -13.47
CA ARG A 52 3.20 -1.23 -13.57
C ARG A 52 3.86 -2.40 -12.86
N GLY A 53 3.12 -3.34 -12.25
CA GLY A 53 3.69 -4.48 -11.53
C GLY A 53 4.44 -4.11 -10.25
N ARG A 54 3.99 -3.08 -9.52
CA ARG A 54 4.68 -2.49 -8.37
C ARG A 54 4.42 -3.20 -7.04
N ILE A 55 3.79 -4.37 -7.05
CA ILE A 55 3.47 -5.11 -5.83
C ILE A 55 4.71 -5.45 -5.01
N ALA A 56 5.78 -5.85 -5.68
CA ALA A 56 6.94 -6.37 -4.99
C ALA A 56 7.74 -5.26 -4.28
N ARG A 57 7.74 -4.02 -4.79
CA ARG A 57 8.45 -2.91 -4.14
C ARG A 57 7.72 -2.45 -2.90
N LEU A 58 6.39 -2.51 -2.94
CA LEU A 58 5.58 -2.24 -1.76
C LEU A 58 5.75 -3.35 -0.71
N PHE A 59 5.93 -4.62 -1.11
CA PHE A 59 6.33 -5.67 -0.17
C PHE A 59 7.65 -5.36 0.51
N GLU A 60 8.68 -4.96 -0.24
CA GLU A 60 9.98 -4.63 0.36
C GLU A 60 9.87 -3.51 1.42
N VAL A 61 9.08 -2.47 1.14
CA VAL A 61 8.84 -1.39 2.12
C VAL A 61 8.10 -1.90 3.35
N VAL A 62 7.05 -2.70 3.18
CA VAL A 62 6.26 -3.23 4.30
C VAL A 62 7.04 -4.24 5.12
N VAL A 63 7.86 -5.09 4.50
CA VAL A 63 8.65 -6.10 5.20
C VAL A 63 9.84 -5.47 5.93
N SER A 64 10.47 -4.45 5.34
CA SER A 64 11.54 -3.70 6.00
C SER A 64 11.03 -2.83 7.16
N ASN A 65 9.75 -2.44 7.13
CA ASN A 65 9.09 -1.74 8.22
C ASN A 65 7.65 -2.27 8.46
N PRO A 66 7.47 -3.39 9.18
CA PRO A 66 6.16 -3.99 9.39
C PRO A 66 5.13 -3.13 10.14
N ALA A 67 5.55 -2.02 10.73
CA ALA A 67 4.65 -1.09 11.42
C ALA A 67 3.82 -0.23 10.44
N VAL A 68 4.26 -0.05 9.19
CA VAL A 68 3.52 0.73 8.19
C VAL A 68 2.54 -0.13 7.41
N LEU A 69 1.43 0.49 7.00
CA LEU A 69 0.56 -0.06 5.97
C LEU A 69 1.07 0.33 4.59
N GLY A 70 1.33 -0.66 3.74
CA GLY A 70 1.56 -0.42 2.32
C GLY A 70 0.22 -0.33 1.59
N VAL A 71 0.01 0.72 0.80
CA VAL A 71 -1.23 0.93 0.04
C VAL A 71 -0.90 1.13 -1.44
N GLY A 72 -1.27 0.14 -2.25
CA GLY A 72 -1.24 0.23 -3.70
C GLY A 72 -2.54 0.81 -4.24
N LEU A 73 -2.46 1.93 -4.95
CA LEU A 73 -3.58 2.61 -5.60
C LEU A 73 -3.57 2.36 -7.10
N GLU A 74 -4.67 1.82 -7.61
CA GLU A 74 -4.93 1.77 -9.05
C GLU A 74 -5.33 3.11 -9.63
N GLU A 75 -5.30 3.19 -10.96
CA GLU A 75 -5.92 4.28 -11.69
C GLU A 75 -7.41 4.39 -11.36
N ASN A 76 -7.94 5.61 -11.42
CA ASN A 76 -9.33 5.92 -11.10
C ASN A 76 -9.78 5.46 -9.69
N THR A 77 -8.83 5.35 -8.76
CA THR A 77 -9.09 5.01 -7.35
C THR A 77 -8.62 6.13 -6.45
N ALA A 78 -9.43 6.48 -5.46
CA ALA A 78 -9.07 7.43 -4.40
C ALA A 78 -9.40 6.83 -3.02
N LEU A 79 -8.65 7.26 -2.01
CA LEU A 79 -8.92 6.93 -0.62
C LEU A 79 -9.26 8.21 0.14
N LEU A 80 -10.47 8.27 0.67
CA LEU A 80 -10.87 9.33 1.59
C LEU A 80 -10.46 8.96 3.00
N ILE A 81 -9.48 9.67 3.55
CA ILE A 81 -8.96 9.42 4.90
C ILE A 81 -9.46 10.52 5.83
N HIS A 82 -10.16 10.12 6.88
CA HIS A 82 -10.63 11.00 7.93
C HIS A 82 -10.58 10.29 9.28
N ARG A 83 -9.73 10.79 10.19
CA ARG A 83 -9.45 10.15 11.49
C ARG A 83 -8.98 8.70 11.28
N ASP A 84 -9.64 7.74 11.91
CA ASP A 84 -9.28 6.32 11.86
C ASP A 84 -9.99 5.57 10.71
N ARG A 85 -10.57 6.30 9.75
CA ARG A 85 -11.35 5.73 8.64
C ARG A 85 -10.67 6.04 7.31
N MET A 86 -10.51 5.02 6.49
CA MET A 86 -10.06 5.11 5.11
C MET A 86 -11.12 4.47 4.21
N GLU A 87 -11.74 5.26 3.34
CA GLU A 87 -12.84 4.80 2.48
C GLU A 87 -12.42 4.81 1.01
N ALA A 88 -12.70 3.73 0.30
CA ALA A 88 -12.39 3.58 -1.12
C ALA A 88 -13.44 4.24 -2.01
N MET A 89 -12.96 5.04 -2.95
CA MET A 89 -13.75 5.87 -3.85
C MET A 89 -13.29 5.67 -5.30
N GLY A 90 -14.23 5.72 -6.24
CA GLY A 90 -13.96 5.51 -7.66
C GLY A 90 -14.07 4.04 -8.09
N PRO A 91 -14.07 3.79 -9.41
CA PRO A 91 -14.35 2.46 -9.98
C PRO A 91 -13.16 1.48 -9.94
N GLY A 92 -11.95 1.95 -9.61
CA GLY A 92 -10.78 1.08 -9.47
C GLY A 92 -10.73 0.38 -8.11
N MET A 93 -9.54 -0.09 -7.73
CA MET A 93 -9.32 -0.83 -6.49
C MET A 93 -8.06 -0.36 -5.76
N ALA A 94 -8.03 -0.57 -4.44
CA ALA A 94 -6.86 -0.36 -3.62
C ALA A 94 -6.45 -1.66 -2.94
N ILE A 95 -5.15 -1.93 -2.91
CA ILE A 95 -4.56 -3.07 -2.19
C ILE A 95 -3.90 -2.53 -0.93
N ILE A 96 -4.22 -3.10 0.22
CA ILE A 96 -3.54 -2.82 1.48
C ILE A 96 -2.73 -4.05 1.86
N LEU A 97 -1.45 -3.82 2.13
CA LEU A 97 -0.51 -4.79 2.65
C LEU A 97 -0.23 -4.45 4.11
N ASP A 98 -0.55 -5.39 4.99
CA ASP A 98 -0.34 -5.28 6.43
C ASP A 98 0.75 -6.25 6.89
N GLY A 99 1.92 -5.68 7.19
CA GLY A 99 3.10 -6.42 7.62
C GLY A 99 3.05 -6.90 9.08
N ARG A 100 2.09 -6.46 9.90
CA ARG A 100 2.08 -6.82 11.34
C ARG A 100 1.77 -8.28 11.60
N THR A 101 1.23 -8.99 10.62
CA THR A 101 0.99 -10.42 10.70
C THR A 101 2.17 -11.25 10.18
N ILE A 102 3.25 -10.64 9.69
CA ILE A 102 4.44 -11.37 9.23
C ILE A 102 5.00 -12.23 10.36
N SER A 103 5.11 -13.53 10.10
CA SER A 103 5.68 -14.49 11.05
C SER A 103 7.19 -14.65 10.85
N GLN A 104 7.66 -14.61 9.61
CA GLN A 104 9.08 -14.75 9.26
C GLN A 104 9.39 -14.01 7.96
N SER A 105 10.60 -13.45 7.85
CA SER A 105 11.19 -13.04 6.57
C SER A 105 12.72 -13.15 6.63
N ASN A 106 13.35 -13.44 5.49
CA ASN A 106 14.81 -13.43 5.34
C ASN A 106 15.36 -12.07 4.84
N LEU A 107 14.53 -11.04 4.65
CA LEU A 107 14.91 -9.79 3.98
C LEU A 107 16.14 -9.11 4.63
N LEU A 108 16.25 -9.15 5.96
CA LEU A 108 17.38 -8.54 6.66
C LEU A 108 18.67 -9.35 6.54
N GLU A 109 18.57 -10.66 6.28
CA GLU A 109 19.69 -11.61 6.28
C GLU A 109 20.34 -11.79 4.92
N ILE A 110 19.60 -11.55 3.84
CA ILE A 110 20.09 -11.69 2.47
C ILE A 110 20.89 -10.47 2.00
N VAL A 111 21.74 -10.65 0.98
CA VAL A 111 22.47 -9.56 0.31
C VAL A 111 21.56 -8.78 -0.66
N THR A 112 21.94 -7.55 -0.99
CA THR A 112 21.29 -6.77 -2.06
C THR A 112 21.26 -7.56 -3.37
N GLY A 113 20.15 -7.53 -4.10
CA GLY A 113 19.97 -8.29 -5.33
C GLY A 113 19.64 -9.78 -5.12
N ALA A 114 19.47 -10.26 -3.87
CA ALA A 114 19.02 -11.63 -3.59
C ALA A 114 17.51 -11.68 -3.33
N PRO A 115 16.82 -12.78 -3.69
CA PRO A 115 15.38 -12.90 -3.54
C PRO A 115 14.98 -13.00 -2.07
N SER A 116 13.92 -12.27 -1.69
CA SER A 116 13.35 -12.31 -0.35
C SER A 116 12.20 -13.31 -0.24
N SER A 117 12.00 -13.82 0.98
CA SER A 117 10.91 -14.71 1.38
C SER A 117 10.18 -14.07 2.55
N ILE A 118 8.85 -14.21 2.54
CA ILE A 118 7.96 -13.67 3.56
C ILE A 118 6.94 -14.77 3.89
N GLU A 119 6.81 -15.10 5.16
CA GLU A 119 5.79 -16.01 5.66
C GLU A 119 4.73 -15.21 6.42
N ASN A 120 3.48 -15.44 6.02
CA ASN A 120 2.28 -14.77 6.50
C ASN A 120 2.28 -13.25 6.24
N MET A 121 1.19 -12.72 5.70
CA MET A 121 0.99 -11.28 5.54
C MET A 121 -0.47 -11.06 5.20
N THR A 122 -1.08 -10.05 5.79
CA THR A 122 -2.49 -9.79 5.53
C THR A 122 -2.61 -8.86 4.34
N LEU A 123 -3.31 -9.33 3.30
CA LEU A 123 -3.69 -8.53 2.16
C LEU A 123 -5.18 -8.20 2.28
N HIS A 124 -5.51 -6.91 2.17
CA HIS A 124 -6.88 -6.45 1.97
C HIS A 124 -7.03 -5.87 0.58
N LEU A 125 -8.15 -6.17 -0.06
CA LEU A 125 -8.52 -5.64 -1.36
C LEU A 125 -9.78 -4.79 -1.18
N MET A 126 -9.68 -3.51 -1.50
CA MET A 126 -10.78 -2.55 -1.36
C MET A 126 -11.32 -2.15 -2.72
N SER A 127 -12.64 -2.15 -2.81
CA SER A 127 -13.43 -1.62 -3.90
C SER A 127 -14.26 -0.43 -3.42
N GLN A 128 -14.94 0.26 -4.35
CA GLN A 128 -15.77 1.41 -4.03
C GLN A 128 -16.70 1.15 -2.84
N HIS A 129 -16.76 2.10 -1.90
CA HIS A 129 -17.53 2.07 -0.65
C HIS A 129 -16.96 1.21 0.48
N ASP A 130 -15.95 0.39 0.23
CA ASP A 130 -15.29 -0.35 1.31
C ASP A 130 -14.61 0.60 2.30
N ILE A 131 -14.58 0.19 3.56
CA ILE A 131 -14.03 0.99 4.65
C ILE A 131 -12.96 0.19 5.37
N PHE A 132 -11.77 0.75 5.45
CA PHE A 132 -10.71 0.21 6.28
C PHE A 132 -10.58 1.03 7.57
N ASN A 133 -10.66 0.34 8.71
CA ASN A 133 -10.49 0.94 10.02
C ASN A 133 -9.00 0.93 10.41
N LEU A 134 -8.38 2.11 10.43
CA LEU A 134 -6.94 2.31 10.70
C LEU A 134 -6.54 2.06 12.16
N LYS A 135 -7.50 1.87 13.07
CA LYS A 135 -7.23 1.54 14.48
C LYS A 135 -7.39 0.04 14.77
N LYS A 136 -8.41 -0.57 14.17
CA LYS A 136 -8.71 -2.01 14.33
C LYS A 136 -7.97 -2.88 13.32
N MET A 137 -7.45 -2.28 12.25
CA MET A 137 -6.81 -2.94 11.12
C MET A 137 -7.74 -3.96 10.46
N GLN A 138 -8.97 -3.51 10.20
CA GLN A 138 -10.03 -4.36 9.69
C GLN A 138 -10.69 -3.70 8.49
N LEU A 139 -10.91 -4.51 7.46
CA LEU A 139 -11.70 -4.14 6.28
C LEU A 139 -13.17 -4.49 6.52
N GLU A 140 -14.04 -3.50 6.36
CA GLU A 140 -15.49 -3.65 6.23
C GLU A 140 -15.86 -3.58 4.74
N ILE A 141 -16.38 -4.70 4.22
CA ILE A 141 -16.77 -4.83 2.82
C ILE A 141 -18.21 -4.32 2.67
N ASN A 142 -18.39 -3.24 1.92
CA ASN A 142 -19.69 -2.63 1.67
C ASN A 142 -20.11 -2.88 0.24
N ASN A 143 -21.06 -3.79 0.05
CA ASN A 143 -21.59 -4.06 -1.27
C ASN A 143 -22.27 -2.81 -1.84
N PRO A 144 -21.98 -2.42 -3.10
CA PRO A 144 -22.74 -1.37 -3.76
C PRO A 144 -24.23 -1.78 -3.82
N PRO A 145 -25.16 -0.81 -3.88
CA PRO A 145 -26.55 -1.09 -4.16
C PRO A 145 -26.64 -1.97 -5.40
N LYS A 146 -27.45 -3.04 -5.36
CA LYS A 146 -27.71 -3.84 -6.55
C LYS A 146 -28.19 -2.88 -7.64
N ALA A 147 -27.52 -2.89 -8.80
CA ALA A 147 -28.02 -2.18 -9.96
C ALA A 147 -29.46 -2.66 -10.21
N GLU A 148 -30.41 -1.73 -10.28
CA GLU A 148 -31.74 -2.03 -10.81
C GLU A 148 -31.54 -2.44 -12.28
N VAL A 149 -31.87 -3.69 -12.59
CA VAL A 149 -31.84 -4.26 -13.94
C VAL A 149 -33.01 -3.73 -14.74
#